data_AF-A0A1L9NZ84-F1
#
_entry.id   AF-A0A1L9NZ84-F1
#
_cell.length_a   1.000
_cell.length_b   1.000
_cell.length_c   1.000
_cell.angle_alpha   90.00
_cell.angle_beta   90.00
_cell.angle_gamma   90.00
#
_symmetry.space_group_name_H-M   'P 1'
#
loop_
_entity.id
_entity.type
_entity.pdbx_description
1 polymer ?
#
loop_
_entity_poly.entity_id
_entity_poly.type
_entity_poly.pdbx_seq_one_letter_code
_entity_poly.pdbx_strand_id
1 'polypeptide(L)' 'MTYEQSLDLAELQADMAFETYLSAFEEGDHPEVIDSLATEALIAQDRCADLRTQDLAH' A
#
# COMPACT_ATOMS: atom_id res chain seq x y z
N MET A 1 9.93 -15.61 8.82
CA MET A 1 8.77 -15.27 7.99
C MET A 1 9.01 -15.92 6.64
N THR A 2 8.02 -16.63 6.08
CA THR A 2 8.16 -17.18 4.72
C THR A 2 8.01 -16.06 3.68
N TYR A 3 8.43 -16.34 2.46
CA TYR A 3 8.33 -15.38 1.37
C TYR A 3 6.85 -15.06 1.04
N GLU A 4 6.01 -16.10 0.92
CA GLU A 4 4.55 -15.96 0.75
C GLU A 4 3.92 -15.11 1.87
N GLN A 5 4.29 -15.34 3.14
CA GLN A 5 3.80 -14.52 4.25
C GLN A 5 4.21 -13.05 4.16
N SER A 6 5.35 -12.77 3.54
CA SER A 6 5.83 -11.39 3.33
C SER A 6 5.05 -10.72 2.19
N LEU A 7 4.71 -11.49 1.14
CA LEU A 7 3.87 -11.04 0.04
C LEU A 7 2.45 -10.74 0.52
N ASP A 8 1.81 -11.67 1.23
CA ASP A 8 0.45 -11.51 1.78
C ASP A 8 0.37 -10.28 2.71
N LEU A 9 1.41 -10.06 3.52
CA LEU A 9 1.48 -8.89 4.40
C LEU A 9 1.63 -7.59 3.60
N ALA A 10 2.43 -7.59 2.53
CA ALA A 10 2.60 -6.42 1.68
C ALA A 10 1.32 -6.09 0.89
N GLU A 11 0.60 -7.11 0.41
CA GLU A 11 -0.72 -6.94 -0.24
C GLU A 11 -1.71 -6.32 0.74
N LEU A 12 -1.83 -6.87 1.95
CA LEU A 12 -2.73 -6.31 2.98
C LEU A 12 -2.35 -4.88 3.37
N GLN A 13 -1.05 -4.56 3.45
CA GLN A 13 -0.59 -3.21 3.77
C GLN A 13 -0.92 -2.20 2.67
N ALA A 14 -0.79 -2.59 1.40
CA ALA A 14 -1.15 -1.75 0.27
C ALA A 14 -2.67 -1.46 0.26
N ASP A 15 -3.48 -2.48 0.51
CA ASP A 15 -4.94 -2.34 0.57
C ASP A 15 -5.36 -1.42 1.72
N MET A 16 -4.86 -1.63 2.94
CA MET A 16 -5.19 -0.77 4.09
C MET A 16 -4.76 0.68 3.90
N ALA A 17 -3.58 0.92 3.31
CA ALA A 17 -3.10 2.27 3.03
C ALA A 17 -4.01 2.99 2.02
N PHE A 18 -4.46 2.26 0.99
CA PHE A 18 -5.38 2.79 0.00
C PHE A 18 -6.78 3.06 0.57
N GLU A 19 -7.32 2.15 1.38
CA GLU A 19 -8.60 2.36 2.09
C GLU A 19 -8.54 3.59 3.00
N THR A 20 -7.43 3.78 3.69
CA THR A 20 -7.24 4.95 4.57
C THR A 20 -7.23 6.25 3.77
N TYR A 21 -6.52 6.27 2.63
CA TYR A 21 -6.55 7.39 1.69
C TYR A 21 -7.97 7.68 1.18
N LEU A 22 -8.73 6.64 0.79
CA LEU A 22 -10.10 6.81 0.32
C LEU A 22 -11.01 7.36 1.43
N SER A 23 -10.91 6.84 2.66
CA SER A 23 -11.69 7.35 3.80
C SER A 23 -11.42 8.83 4.04
N ALA A 24 -10.15 9.23 4.07
CA ALA A 24 -9.76 10.64 4.24
C ALA A 24 -10.30 11.53 3.09
N PHE A 25 -10.28 11.01 1.86
CA PHE A 25 -10.84 11.72 0.71
C PHE A 25 -12.37 11.87 0.79
N GLU A 26 -13.08 10.82 1.20
CA GLU A 26 -14.54 10.80 1.33
C GLU A 26 -15.04 11.66 2.51
N GLU A 27 -14.31 11.64 3.63
CA GLU A 27 -14.61 12.46 4.82
C GLU A 27 -14.28 13.95 4.61
N GLY A 28 -13.52 14.28 3.56
CA GLY A 28 -13.14 15.64 3.23
C GLY A 28 -12.04 16.18 4.16
N ASP A 29 -11.09 15.33 4.52
CA ASP A 29 -9.92 15.72 5.32
C ASP A 29 -9.07 16.80 4.64
N HIS A 30 -8.11 17.34 5.39
CA HIS A 30 -7.19 18.35 4.88
C HIS A 30 -6.41 17.83 3.67
N PRO A 31 -6.21 18.66 2.61
CA PRO A 31 -5.55 18.24 1.38
C PRO A 31 -4.11 17.74 1.61
N GLU A 32 -3.41 18.28 2.60
CA GLU A 32 -2.05 17.82 2.98
C GLU A 32 -2.06 16.40 3.57
N VAL A 33 -3.11 16.04 4.31
CA VAL A 33 -3.28 14.69 4.87
C VAL A 33 -3.60 13.71 3.76
N ILE A 34 -4.51 14.07 2.86
CA ILE A 34 -4.89 13.27 1.70
C ILE A 34 -3.66 13.02 0.80
N ASP A 35 -2.82 14.03 0.55
CA ASP A 35 -1.61 13.91 -0.26
C ASP A 35 -0.54 13.00 0.39
N SER A 36 -0.39 13.10 1.71
CA SER A 36 0.48 12.19 2.48
C SER A 36 -0.01 10.74 2.38
N LEU A 37 -1.30 10.51 2.59
CA LEU A 37 -1.90 9.17 2.52
C LEU A 37 -1.86 8.59 1.09
N ALA A 38 -2.06 9.42 0.07
CA ALA A 38 -1.89 9.01 -1.32
C ALA A 38 -0.46 8.56 -1.60
N THR A 39 0.53 9.31 -1.10
CA THR A 39 1.95 8.96 -1.22
C THR A 39 2.26 7.65 -0.49
N GLU A 40 1.73 7.46 0.72
CA GLU A 40 1.91 6.23 1.49
C GLU A 40 1.28 5.01 0.79
N ALA A 41 0.08 5.15 0.24
CA ALA A 41 -0.58 4.10 -0.54
C ALA A 41 0.24 3.71 -1.80
N LEU A 42 0.79 4.70 -2.50
CA LEU A 42 1.66 4.45 -3.66
C LEU A 42 2.95 3.71 -3.26
N ILE A 43 3.60 4.10 -2.15
CA ILE A 43 4.81 3.42 -1.67
C ILE A 43 4.50 1.97 -1.25
N ALA A 44 3.37 1.74 -0.59
CA ALA A 44 2.96 0.40 -0.18
C ALA A 44 2.69 -0.51 -1.40
N GLN A 45 2.02 0.03 -2.43
CA GLN A 45 1.79 -0.67 -3.68
C GLN A 45 3.10 -0.99 -4.41
N ASP A 46 4.03 -0.03 -4.52
CA ASP A 46 5.33 -0.21 -5.16
C ASP A 46 6.13 -1.32 -4.48
N ARG A 47 6.18 -1.31 -3.14
CA ARG A 47 6.83 -2.39 -2.36
C ARG A 47 6.20 -3.76 -2.60
N CYS A 48 4.88 -3.82 -2.71
CA CYS A 48 4.18 -5.06 -3.01
C CYS A 48 4.50 -5.57 -4.43
N ALA A 49 4.57 -4.67 -5.42
CA ALA A 49 4.94 -5.00 -6.79
C ALA A 49 6.40 -5.45 -6.91
N ASP A 50 7.31 -4.80 -6.17
CA ASP A 50 8.72 -5.19 -6.08
C ASP A 50 8.88 -6.58 -5.49
N LEU A 51 8.17 -6.87 -4.40
CA LEU A 51 8.12 -8.22 -3.84
C LEU A 51 7.61 -9.19 -4.90
N ARG A 52 6.41 -8.99 -5.47
CA ARG A 52 5.86 -9.88 -6.50
C ARG A 52 6.82 -10.12 -7.69
N THR A 53 7.59 -9.12 -8.09
CA THR A 53 8.59 -9.24 -9.16
C THR A 53 9.78 -10.13 -8.74
N GLN A 54 10.18 -10.08 -7.47
CA GLN A 54 11.20 -10.98 -6.92
C GLN A 54 10.73 -12.44 -6.86
N ASP A 55 9.43 -12.69 -6.66
CA ASP A 55 8.83 -14.03 -6.71
C ASP A 55 8.92 -14.62 -8.12
N LEU A 56 8.53 -13.82 -9.11
CA LEU A 56 8.53 -14.20 -10.53
C LEU A 56 9.94 -14.42 -11.11
N ALA A 57 10.96 -13.83 -10.49
CA ALA A 57 12.36 -13.98 -10.89
C ALA A 57 13.03 -15.25 -10.31
N HIS A 58 12.34 -16.00 -9.45
CA HIS A 58 12.85 -17.17 -8.73
C HIS A 58 12.41 -18.51 -9.35
#